data_AF-A0A7C0ZHS5-F1
#
_entry.id   AF-A0A7C0ZHS5-F1
#
_cell.length_a   1.000
_cell.length_b   1.000
_cell.length_c   1.000
_cell.angle_alpha   90.00
_cell.angle_beta   90.00
_cell.angle_gamma   90.00
#
_symmetry.space_group_name_H-M   'P 1'
#
loop_
_entity.id
_entity.type
_entity.pdbx_description
1 polymer ?
#
loop_
_entity_poly.entity_id
_entity_poly.type
_entity_poly.pdbx_seq_one_letter_code
_entity_poly.pdbx_strand_id
1 'polypeptide(L)'
;SDLWKEVLEMATHKPSPLTFFDGTIHMGPAVVMRGTQVAIDYYETLLEELRGWVAEGVAAVPGEKFRIYWEGMPIWGKLRENAEMFLRLKTNVIASTYCNSWIFTALDGNDPWDSMARAYTELFIVRDDDYKEDYYIKMKELFDFDGVIFHDAKTCPNNSNCRYGLPQRLQEKAGVPFVTIDGDLNDLRCYSEEQAITKIEAFIEQLGERK
;
A
#
# COMPACT_ATOMS: atom_id res chain seq x y z
N SER A 1 -11.71 7.59 -10.93
CA SER A 1 -10.61 7.05 -10.11
C SER A 1 -11.05 5.82 -9.33
N ASP A 2 -12.36 5.55 -9.29
CA ASP A 2 -12.96 4.37 -8.67
C ASP A 2 -12.45 3.04 -9.25
N LEU A 3 -12.22 2.96 -10.57
CA LEU A 3 -11.58 1.77 -11.16
C LEU A 3 -10.22 1.45 -10.54
N TRP A 4 -9.41 2.47 -10.22
CA TRP A 4 -8.14 2.27 -9.53
C TRP A 4 -8.34 1.80 -8.08
N LYS A 5 -9.35 2.34 -7.40
CA LYS A 5 -9.76 1.84 -6.08
C LYS A 5 -10.16 0.37 -6.15
N GLU A 6 -10.98 -0.03 -7.11
CA GLU A 6 -11.40 -1.41 -7.32
C GLU A 6 -10.20 -2.34 -7.57
N VAL A 7 -9.23 -1.90 -8.39
CA VAL A 7 -7.99 -2.67 -8.62
C VAL A 7 -7.25 -2.94 -7.32
N LEU A 8 -7.09 -1.92 -6.47
CA LEU A 8 -6.44 -2.08 -5.18
C LEU A 8 -7.25 -2.95 -4.21
N GLU A 9 -8.57 -2.80 -4.20
CA GLU A 9 -9.48 -3.61 -3.36
C GLU A 9 -9.51 -5.09 -3.79
N MET A 10 -9.10 -5.44 -5.00
CA MET A 10 -8.87 -6.84 -5.36
C MET A 10 -7.87 -7.54 -4.42
N ALA A 11 -6.96 -6.78 -3.79
CA ALA A 11 -6.01 -7.33 -2.84
C ALA A 11 -6.64 -7.81 -1.53
N THR A 12 -7.93 -7.51 -1.27
CA THR A 12 -8.68 -8.04 -0.12
C THR A 12 -8.95 -9.54 -0.21
N HIS A 13 -8.90 -10.13 -1.41
CA HIS A 13 -9.05 -11.57 -1.60
C HIS A 13 -7.94 -12.35 -0.90
N LYS A 14 -8.26 -13.59 -0.51
CA LYS A 14 -7.36 -14.51 0.18
C LYS A 14 -7.34 -15.86 -0.57
N PRO A 15 -6.24 -16.19 -1.26
CA PRO A 15 -5.04 -15.37 -1.47
C PRO A 15 -5.28 -14.17 -2.40
N SER A 16 -4.46 -13.12 -2.28
CA SER A 16 -4.60 -11.93 -3.12
C SER A 16 -4.06 -12.16 -4.55
N PRO A 17 -4.72 -11.62 -5.59
CA PRO A 17 -4.27 -11.74 -6.98
C PRO A 17 -3.17 -10.72 -7.35
N LEU A 18 -2.86 -9.76 -6.46
CA LEU A 18 -1.80 -8.76 -6.68
C LEU A 18 -1.00 -8.47 -5.39
N THR A 19 0.13 -7.82 -5.58
CA THR A 19 0.96 -7.23 -4.52
C THR A 19 1.02 -5.71 -4.64
N PHE A 20 1.47 -5.04 -3.59
CA PHE A 20 1.82 -3.62 -3.59
C PHE A 20 2.82 -3.29 -4.71
N PHE A 21 3.79 -4.18 -4.99
CA PHE A 21 4.78 -3.96 -6.03
C PHE A 21 4.14 -3.87 -7.42
N ASP A 22 3.14 -4.72 -7.70
CA ASP A 22 2.33 -4.61 -8.92
C ASP A 22 1.56 -3.27 -8.93
N GLY A 23 1.00 -2.89 -7.78
CA GLY A 23 0.36 -1.59 -7.56
C GLY A 23 1.25 -0.39 -7.91
N THR A 24 2.56 -0.46 -7.62
CA THR A 24 3.52 0.61 -7.98
C THR A 24 3.72 0.76 -9.49
N ILE A 25 3.42 -0.27 -10.28
CA ILE A 25 3.45 -0.21 -11.74
C ILE A 25 2.10 0.24 -12.27
N HIS A 26 1.02 -0.42 -11.82
CA HIS A 26 -0.34 -0.16 -12.29
C HIS A 26 -0.88 1.22 -11.91
N MET A 27 -0.30 1.90 -10.93
CA MET A 27 -0.69 3.28 -10.58
C MET A 27 -0.39 4.32 -11.68
N GLY A 28 0.49 4.02 -12.64
CA GLY A 28 0.94 4.98 -13.66
C GLY A 28 -0.20 5.73 -14.36
N PRO A 29 -1.18 5.05 -14.99
CA PRO A 29 -2.33 5.69 -15.60
C PRO A 29 -3.16 6.54 -14.65
N ALA A 30 -3.31 6.13 -13.38
CA ALA A 30 -4.02 6.91 -12.37
C ALA A 30 -3.27 8.21 -12.07
N VAL A 31 -1.94 8.23 -12.13
CA VAL A 31 -1.15 9.43 -11.85
C VAL A 31 -1.19 10.40 -13.03
N VAL A 32 -0.83 9.94 -14.24
CA VAL A 32 -0.53 10.83 -15.37
C VAL A 32 -1.62 10.89 -16.44
N MET A 33 -2.63 10.01 -16.39
CA MET A 33 -3.68 9.87 -17.42
C MET A 33 -5.09 9.80 -16.83
N ARG A 34 -5.31 10.22 -15.58
CA ARG A 34 -6.57 10.03 -14.82
C ARG A 34 -7.85 10.42 -15.58
N GLY A 35 -7.78 11.48 -16.39
CA GLY A 35 -8.92 12.02 -17.13
C GLY A 35 -9.07 11.50 -18.55
N THR A 36 -8.38 10.42 -18.94
CA THR A 36 -8.39 9.90 -20.31
C THR A 36 -9.15 8.58 -20.43
N GLN A 37 -9.72 8.32 -21.60
CA GLN A 37 -10.34 7.02 -21.92
C GLN A 37 -9.32 5.88 -21.87
N VAL A 38 -8.06 6.14 -22.25
CA VAL A 38 -6.98 5.15 -22.20
C VAL A 38 -6.78 4.60 -20.79
N ALA A 39 -6.89 5.44 -19.75
CA ALA A 39 -6.79 4.98 -18.37
C ALA A 39 -8.02 4.14 -17.95
N ILE A 40 -9.22 4.46 -18.47
CA ILE A 40 -10.44 3.68 -18.23
C ILE A 40 -10.27 2.28 -18.84
N ASP A 41 -9.98 2.20 -20.14
CA ASP A 41 -9.83 0.94 -20.87
C ASP A 41 -8.76 0.04 -20.23
N TYR A 42 -7.66 0.65 -19.78
CA TYR A 42 -6.58 -0.05 -19.08
C TYR A 42 -7.06 -0.71 -17.79
N TYR A 43 -7.76 0.03 -16.92
CA TYR A 43 -8.21 -0.52 -15.64
C TYR A 43 -9.36 -1.50 -15.76
N GLU A 44 -10.26 -1.33 -16.73
CA GLU A 44 -11.30 -2.32 -17.03
C GLU A 44 -10.68 -3.65 -17.46
N THR A 45 -9.68 -3.61 -18.35
CA THR A 45 -8.93 -4.80 -18.78
C THR A 45 -8.21 -5.45 -17.60
N LEU A 46 -7.49 -4.66 -16.79
CA LEU A 46 -6.79 -5.16 -15.61
C LEU A 46 -7.74 -5.80 -14.59
N LEU A 47 -8.91 -5.20 -14.37
CA LEU A 47 -9.93 -5.75 -13.46
C LEU A 47 -10.49 -7.07 -13.97
N GLU A 48 -10.71 -7.20 -15.28
CA GLU A 48 -11.13 -8.47 -15.88
C GLU A 48 -10.10 -9.57 -15.61
N GLU A 49 -8.81 -9.30 -15.84
CA GLU A 49 -7.72 -10.25 -15.59
C GLU A 49 -7.63 -10.62 -14.10
N LEU A 50 -7.63 -9.63 -13.19
CA LEU A 50 -7.54 -9.87 -11.75
C LEU A 50 -8.74 -10.68 -11.24
N ARG A 51 -9.96 -10.39 -11.72
CA ARG A 51 -11.16 -11.16 -11.38
C ARG A 51 -11.07 -12.61 -11.91
N GLY A 52 -10.52 -12.79 -13.11
CA GLY A 52 -10.21 -14.11 -13.66
C GLY A 52 -9.26 -14.90 -12.78
N TRP A 53 -8.16 -14.28 -12.35
CA TRP A 53 -7.19 -14.90 -11.44
C TRP A 53 -7.80 -15.28 -10.09
N VAL A 54 -8.64 -14.43 -9.51
CA VAL A 54 -9.39 -14.78 -8.29
C VAL A 54 -10.28 -16.00 -8.53
N ALA A 55 -11.01 -16.05 -9.65
CA ALA A 55 -11.89 -17.18 -9.97
C ALA A 55 -11.12 -18.50 -10.18
N GLU A 56 -9.91 -18.43 -10.73
CA GLU A 56 -9.02 -19.58 -10.96
C GLU A 56 -8.17 -19.95 -9.73
N GLY A 57 -8.21 -19.15 -8.66
CA GLY A 57 -7.40 -19.35 -7.46
C GLY A 57 -5.91 -19.02 -7.67
N VAL A 58 -5.59 -18.18 -8.66
CA VAL A 58 -4.24 -17.69 -8.91
C VAL A 58 -3.88 -16.62 -7.88
N ALA A 59 -2.78 -16.85 -7.17
CA ALA A 59 -2.26 -15.97 -6.13
C ALA A 59 -0.99 -15.26 -6.61
N ALA A 60 -0.86 -13.96 -6.32
CA ALA A 60 0.40 -13.25 -6.54
C ALA A 60 1.53 -13.79 -5.65
N VAL A 61 1.19 -14.24 -4.43
CA VAL A 61 2.11 -14.93 -3.53
C VAL A 61 1.56 -16.34 -3.23
N PRO A 62 2.06 -17.39 -3.92
CA PRO A 62 1.62 -18.76 -3.68
C PRO A 62 1.85 -19.21 -2.23
N GLY A 63 0.77 -19.61 -1.57
CA GLY A 63 0.81 -20.01 -0.16
C GLY A 63 1.00 -18.85 0.82
N GLU A 64 0.49 -17.66 0.48
CA GLU A 64 0.41 -16.47 1.34
C GLU A 64 0.07 -16.83 2.80
N LYS A 65 1.02 -16.57 3.72
CA LYS A 65 0.93 -16.82 5.16
C LYS A 65 0.68 -15.54 5.97
N PHE A 66 1.27 -14.44 5.50
CA PHE A 66 1.18 -13.15 6.16
C PHE A 66 0.82 -12.05 5.15
N ARG A 67 0.09 -11.04 5.63
CA ARG A 67 -0.37 -9.88 4.88
C ARG A 67 0.19 -8.63 5.52
N ILE A 68 0.86 -7.78 4.76
CA ILE A 68 1.56 -6.60 5.26
C ILE A 68 1.00 -5.35 4.61
N TYR A 69 0.85 -4.31 5.42
CA TYR A 69 0.59 -2.96 4.94
C TYR A 69 1.92 -2.21 4.79
N TRP A 70 2.18 -1.64 3.61
CA TRP A 70 3.38 -0.82 3.37
C TRP A 70 3.05 0.66 3.51
N GLU A 71 3.66 1.30 4.49
CA GLU A 71 3.52 2.72 4.71
C GLU A 71 4.71 3.51 4.19
N GLY A 72 4.43 4.59 3.46
CA GLY A 72 5.42 5.37 2.72
C GLY A 72 5.55 4.96 1.26
N MET A 73 6.41 5.69 0.53
CA MET A 73 6.71 5.41 -0.87
C MET A 73 7.51 4.12 -1.03
N PRO A 74 7.48 3.47 -2.21
CA PRO A 74 8.38 2.35 -2.46
C PRO A 74 9.84 2.82 -2.58
N ILE A 75 10.76 1.88 -2.40
CA ILE A 75 12.17 2.04 -2.77
C ILE A 75 12.28 1.63 -4.23
N TRP A 76 12.17 2.60 -5.16
CA TRP A 76 12.02 2.34 -6.61
C TRP A 76 13.14 1.49 -7.19
N GLY A 77 14.38 1.73 -6.75
CA GLY A 77 15.55 0.97 -7.18
C GLY A 77 15.62 -0.46 -6.64
N LYS A 78 14.65 -0.90 -5.82
CA LYS A 78 14.64 -2.19 -5.11
C LYS A 78 13.29 -2.91 -5.16
N LEU A 79 12.40 -2.53 -6.10
CA LEU A 79 11.07 -3.17 -6.21
C LEU A 79 11.18 -4.68 -6.41
N ARG A 80 12.07 -5.13 -7.31
CA ARG A 80 12.24 -6.56 -7.61
C ARG A 80 12.78 -7.32 -6.40
N GLU A 81 13.85 -6.83 -5.80
CA GLU A 81 14.50 -7.49 -4.67
C GLU A 81 13.55 -7.60 -3.47
N ASN A 82 12.79 -6.54 -3.19
CA ASN A 82 11.75 -6.56 -2.15
C ASN A 82 10.63 -7.55 -2.50
N ALA A 83 10.11 -7.54 -3.73
CA ALA A 83 9.07 -8.48 -4.17
C ALA A 83 9.53 -9.95 -4.05
N GLU A 84 10.75 -10.25 -4.51
CA GLU A 84 11.34 -11.59 -4.41
C GLU A 84 11.57 -12.02 -2.96
N MET A 85 11.98 -11.11 -2.07
CA MET A 85 12.12 -11.38 -0.64
C MET A 85 10.77 -11.74 -0.02
N PHE A 86 9.74 -10.91 -0.21
CA PHE A 86 8.40 -11.17 0.33
C PHE A 86 7.79 -12.46 -0.22
N LEU A 87 8.02 -12.75 -1.50
CA LEU A 87 7.65 -14.03 -2.12
C LEU A 87 8.30 -15.23 -1.42
N ARG A 88 9.62 -15.19 -1.15
CA ARG A 88 10.32 -16.26 -0.41
C ARG A 88 9.79 -16.44 1.01
N LEU A 89 9.42 -15.36 1.67
CA LEU A 89 8.82 -15.36 3.01
C LEU A 89 7.37 -15.84 3.02
N LYS A 90 6.75 -16.05 1.84
CA LYS A 90 5.31 -16.31 1.69
C LYS A 90 4.47 -15.23 2.35
N THR A 91 4.90 -13.99 2.20
CA THR A 91 4.26 -12.81 2.76
C THR A 91 3.84 -11.89 1.63
N ASN A 92 2.60 -11.43 1.63
CA ASN A 92 2.14 -10.49 0.63
C ASN A 92 2.06 -9.08 1.23
N VAL A 93 2.64 -8.11 0.54
CA VAL A 93 2.42 -6.69 0.86
C VAL A 93 1.16 -6.27 0.11
N ILE A 94 0.03 -6.20 0.81
CA ILE A 94 -1.31 -6.19 0.17
C ILE A 94 -1.89 -4.80 -0.08
N ALA A 95 -1.40 -3.78 0.61
CA ALA A 95 -1.94 -2.43 0.53
C ALA A 95 -0.91 -1.40 0.95
N SER A 96 -1.13 -0.16 0.50
CA SER A 96 -0.31 0.98 0.86
C SER A 96 -1.09 2.27 0.74
N THR A 97 -0.86 3.19 1.67
CA THR A 97 -1.40 4.55 1.61
C THR A 97 -0.89 5.30 0.37
N TYR A 98 0.32 4.98 -0.09
CA TYR A 98 0.88 5.56 -1.31
C TYR A 98 0.00 5.25 -2.51
N CYS A 99 -0.29 3.96 -2.78
CA CYS A 99 -1.20 3.55 -3.85
C CYS A 99 -2.62 4.13 -3.72
N ASN A 100 -3.10 4.28 -2.48
CA ASN A 100 -4.42 4.85 -2.20
C ASN A 100 -4.51 6.37 -2.49
N SER A 101 -3.36 7.06 -2.64
CA SER A 101 -3.30 8.53 -2.78
C SER A 101 -3.91 9.05 -4.08
N TRP A 102 -4.20 8.16 -5.05
CA TRP A 102 -4.81 8.51 -6.34
C TRP A 102 -6.29 8.12 -6.46
N ILE A 103 -6.92 7.80 -5.33
CA ILE A 103 -8.36 7.58 -5.23
C ILE A 103 -9.03 8.93 -4.94
N PHE A 104 -9.85 9.39 -5.87
CA PHE A 104 -10.55 10.68 -5.79
C PHE A 104 -12.06 10.47 -5.98
N THR A 105 -12.67 9.68 -5.10
CA THR A 105 -14.10 9.29 -5.16
C THR A 105 -15.04 10.48 -5.00
N ALA A 106 -14.56 11.58 -4.43
CA ALA A 106 -15.36 12.79 -4.22
C ALA A 106 -15.59 13.60 -5.51
N LEU A 107 -14.86 13.35 -6.61
CA LEU A 107 -15.02 14.08 -7.86
C LEU A 107 -16.38 13.80 -8.50
N ASP A 108 -17.11 14.86 -8.84
CA ASP A 108 -18.44 14.78 -9.46
C ASP A 108 -18.53 15.78 -10.63
N GLY A 109 -18.89 15.27 -11.81
CA GLY A 109 -19.06 16.10 -13.02
C GLY A 109 -20.24 17.08 -12.93
N ASN A 110 -21.22 16.83 -12.06
CA ASN A 110 -22.35 17.73 -11.83
C ASN A 110 -22.04 18.85 -10.83
N ASP A 111 -20.96 18.72 -10.06
CA ASP A 111 -20.49 19.71 -9.09
C ASP A 111 -18.96 19.90 -9.20
N PRO A 112 -18.45 20.41 -10.34
CA PRO A 112 -17.04 20.27 -10.68
C PRO A 112 -16.09 21.03 -9.75
N TRP A 113 -16.51 22.17 -9.19
CA TRP A 113 -15.64 23.02 -8.39
C TRP A 113 -15.57 22.55 -6.94
N ASP A 114 -16.71 22.34 -6.29
CA ASP A 114 -16.73 21.96 -4.89
C ASP A 114 -16.32 20.49 -4.72
N SER A 115 -16.66 19.62 -5.68
CA SER A 115 -16.20 18.22 -5.67
C SER A 115 -14.69 18.12 -5.81
N MET A 116 -14.08 18.93 -6.68
CA MET A 116 -12.62 19.02 -6.81
C MET A 116 -11.99 19.55 -5.53
N ALA A 117 -12.53 20.62 -4.95
CA ALA A 117 -12.03 21.16 -3.68
C ALA A 117 -12.05 20.10 -2.57
N ARG A 118 -13.15 19.34 -2.43
CA ARG A 118 -13.24 18.21 -1.50
C ARG A 118 -12.20 17.15 -1.84
N ALA A 119 -12.19 16.63 -3.06
CA ALA A 119 -11.31 15.53 -3.44
C ALA A 119 -9.81 15.80 -3.17
N TYR A 120 -9.34 17.04 -3.38
CA TYR A 120 -7.95 17.41 -3.11
C TYR A 120 -7.65 17.76 -1.64
N THR A 121 -8.62 18.29 -0.89
CA THR A 121 -8.45 18.59 0.54
C THR A 121 -8.69 17.38 1.43
N GLU A 122 -9.26 16.30 0.89
CA GLU A 122 -9.52 15.07 1.61
C GLU A 122 -8.38 14.04 1.55
N LEU A 123 -7.34 14.31 0.75
CA LEU A 123 -6.16 13.44 0.62
C LEU A 123 -5.52 13.14 1.97
N PHE A 124 -5.13 11.88 2.18
CA PHE A 124 -4.53 11.39 3.43
C PHE A 124 -3.36 12.26 3.93
N ILE A 125 -2.51 12.74 3.02
CA ILE A 125 -1.27 13.44 3.34
C ILE A 125 -1.48 14.82 3.99
N VAL A 126 -2.66 15.43 3.81
CA VAL A 126 -3.02 16.73 4.41
C VAL A 126 -3.88 16.58 5.67
N ARG A 127 -4.06 15.35 6.17
CA ARG A 127 -4.84 15.05 7.38
C ARG A 127 -3.96 15.02 8.62
N ASP A 128 -4.60 15.26 9.76
CA ASP A 128 -4.01 15.13 11.07
C ASP A 128 -3.89 13.67 11.51
N ASP A 129 -3.12 13.45 12.58
CA ASP A 129 -2.80 12.10 13.04
C ASP A 129 -4.03 11.33 13.53
N ASP A 130 -5.02 11.99 14.15
CA ASP A 130 -6.26 11.34 14.60
C ASP A 130 -7.01 10.71 13.42
N TYR A 131 -7.16 11.45 12.31
CA TYR A 131 -7.74 10.90 11.08
C TYR A 131 -6.92 9.74 10.53
N LYS A 132 -5.58 9.86 10.53
CA LYS A 132 -4.69 8.81 10.00
C LYS A 132 -4.82 7.52 10.81
N GLU A 133 -4.95 7.60 12.13
CA GLU A 133 -5.16 6.45 13.00
C GLU A 133 -6.47 5.73 12.66
N ASP A 134 -7.57 6.47 12.56
CA ASP A 134 -8.87 5.92 12.15
C ASP A 134 -8.82 5.30 10.75
N TYR A 135 -8.05 5.90 9.84
CA TYR A 135 -7.83 5.36 8.51
C TYR A 135 -7.12 4.00 8.55
N TYR A 136 -6.03 3.86 9.32
CA TYR A 136 -5.36 2.56 9.44
C TYR A 136 -6.24 1.48 10.07
N ILE A 137 -7.08 1.84 11.04
CA ILE A 137 -8.04 0.90 11.64
C ILE A 137 -9.01 0.40 10.55
N LYS A 138 -9.58 1.30 9.74
CA LYS A 138 -10.43 0.92 8.60
C LYS A 138 -9.69 0.07 7.56
N MET A 139 -8.43 0.38 7.27
CA MET A 139 -7.63 -0.42 6.35
C MET A 139 -7.30 -1.80 6.93
N LYS A 140 -7.11 -1.91 8.25
CA LYS A 140 -6.94 -3.19 8.93
C LYS A 140 -8.20 -4.04 8.83
N GLU A 141 -9.37 -3.45 9.03
CA GLU A 141 -10.66 -4.13 8.85
C GLU A 141 -10.87 -4.59 7.40
N LEU A 142 -10.54 -3.75 6.42
CA LEU A 142 -10.77 -4.03 5.01
C LEU A 142 -9.80 -5.07 4.43
N PHE A 143 -8.50 -4.90 4.66
CA PHE A 143 -7.46 -5.72 4.03
C PHE A 143 -6.96 -6.87 4.91
N ASP A 144 -7.29 -6.86 6.20
CA ASP A 144 -6.89 -7.82 7.21
C ASP A 144 -5.38 -8.15 7.16
N PHE A 145 -4.55 -7.13 7.34
CA PHE A 145 -3.09 -7.27 7.40
C PHE A 145 -2.58 -7.64 8.80
N ASP A 146 -1.57 -8.48 8.89
CA ASP A 146 -0.94 -8.93 10.13
C ASP A 146 0.03 -7.91 10.74
N GLY A 147 0.55 -6.98 9.95
CA GLY A 147 1.50 -5.97 10.41
C GLY A 147 1.73 -4.83 9.43
N VAL A 148 2.39 -3.77 9.89
CA VAL A 148 2.75 -2.59 9.09
C VAL A 148 4.26 -2.46 8.96
N ILE A 149 4.76 -2.23 7.76
CA ILE A 149 6.14 -1.82 7.52
C ILE A 149 6.13 -0.34 7.16
N PHE A 150 6.78 0.47 7.99
CA PHE A 150 6.98 1.89 7.73
C PHE A 150 8.32 2.11 7.03
N HIS A 151 8.31 2.75 5.86
CA HIS A 151 9.52 3.20 5.19
C HIS A 151 9.81 4.67 5.57
N ASP A 152 10.79 4.91 6.44
CA ASP A 152 11.27 6.25 6.80
C ASP A 152 12.15 6.82 5.68
N ALA A 153 11.49 7.29 4.61
CA ALA A 153 12.16 7.91 3.48
C ALA A 153 12.84 9.23 3.88
N LYS A 154 14.14 9.35 3.58
CA LYS A 154 14.96 10.50 3.95
C LYS A 154 14.46 11.81 3.33
N THR A 155 14.09 11.78 2.05
CA THR A 155 13.67 12.98 1.30
C THR A 155 12.20 13.33 1.45
N CYS A 156 11.37 12.46 2.02
CA CYS A 156 9.93 12.70 2.14
C CYS A 156 9.36 12.33 3.53
N PRO A 157 9.86 12.99 4.59
CA PRO A 157 9.55 12.61 5.97
C PRO A 157 8.06 12.74 6.33
N ASN A 158 7.33 13.64 5.66
CA ASN A 158 5.90 13.85 5.91
C ASN A 158 5.03 12.74 5.31
N ASN A 159 5.55 12.00 4.32
CA ASN A 159 4.82 10.92 3.66
C ASN A 159 5.23 9.53 4.15
N SER A 160 6.23 9.44 5.03
CA SER A 160 6.66 8.19 5.68
C SER A 160 5.74 7.78 6.84
N ASN A 161 4.99 8.73 7.41
CA ASN A 161 4.01 8.54 8.49
C ASN A 161 4.52 7.73 9.70
N CYS A 162 5.84 7.73 9.93
CA CYS A 162 6.51 6.95 10.97
C CYS A 162 7.13 7.82 12.08
N ARG A 163 6.89 9.13 12.02
CA ARG A 163 7.40 10.13 12.96
C ARG A 163 6.30 10.55 13.92
N TYR A 164 6.68 11.28 14.97
CA TYR A 164 5.76 11.86 15.95
C TYR A 164 4.86 10.84 16.68
N GLY A 165 5.24 9.56 16.70
CA GLY A 165 4.58 8.53 17.51
C GLY A 165 3.41 7.80 16.86
N LEU A 166 3.08 8.07 15.59
CA LEU A 166 1.95 7.43 14.91
C LEU A 166 2.01 5.88 14.95
N PRO A 167 3.16 5.23 14.66
CA PRO A 167 3.25 3.76 14.75
C PRO A 167 2.93 3.21 16.14
N GLN A 168 3.44 3.86 17.19
CA GLN A 168 3.22 3.44 18.59
C GLN A 168 1.75 3.57 18.97
N ARG A 169 1.10 4.69 18.63
CA ARG A 169 -0.32 4.88 18.91
C ARG A 169 -1.20 3.90 18.15
N LEU A 170 -0.86 3.58 16.90
CA LEU A 170 -1.56 2.54 16.14
C LEU A 170 -1.41 1.16 16.79
N GLN A 171 -0.21 0.81 17.27
CA GLN A 171 0.02 -0.44 17.99
C GLN A 171 -0.79 -0.50 19.29
N GLU A 172 -0.81 0.58 20.07
CA GLU A 172 -1.58 0.65 21.33
C GLU A 172 -3.08 0.54 21.10
N LYS A 173 -3.62 1.23 20.08
CA LYS A 173 -5.05 1.27 19.79
C LYS A 173 -5.57 0.01 19.08
N ALA A 174 -4.83 -0.49 18.10
CA ALA A 174 -5.29 -1.56 17.21
C ALA A 174 -4.57 -2.89 17.40
N GLY A 175 -3.56 -2.95 18.29
CA GLY A 175 -2.77 -4.16 18.54
C GLY A 175 -1.89 -4.60 17.37
N VAL A 176 -1.77 -3.77 16.32
CA VAL A 176 -1.05 -4.15 15.10
C VAL A 176 0.45 -3.98 15.28
N PRO A 177 1.26 -5.05 15.11
CA PRO A 177 2.71 -4.96 15.12
C PRO A 177 3.23 -4.12 13.95
N PHE A 178 4.36 -3.44 14.16
CA PHE A 178 5.02 -2.69 13.11
C PHE A 178 6.54 -2.80 13.18
N VAL A 179 7.19 -2.50 12.07
CA VAL A 179 8.64 -2.27 11.98
C VAL A 179 8.90 -1.06 11.10
N THR A 180 9.97 -0.32 11.39
CA THR A 180 10.43 0.79 10.57
C THR A 180 11.76 0.43 9.89
N ILE A 181 11.80 0.64 8.58
CA ILE A 181 13.01 0.53 7.76
C ILE A 181 13.44 1.93 7.29
N ASP A 182 14.75 2.15 7.28
CA ASP A 182 15.36 3.41 6.88
C ASP A 182 15.70 3.35 5.38
N GLY A 183 15.45 4.42 4.64
CA GLY A 183 15.70 4.41 3.20
C GLY A 183 15.48 5.76 2.51
N ASP A 184 15.41 5.70 1.19
CA ASP A 184 14.89 6.78 0.35
C ASP A 184 14.13 6.17 -0.82
N LEU A 185 13.21 6.92 -1.42
CA LEU A 185 12.45 6.42 -2.57
C LEU A 185 13.34 6.22 -3.81
N ASN A 186 14.41 7.01 -3.98
CA ASN A 186 15.28 6.94 -5.17
C ASN A 186 16.78 6.94 -4.83
N ASP A 187 17.20 7.53 -3.71
CA ASP A 187 18.61 7.56 -3.33
C ASP A 187 19.03 6.28 -2.58
N LEU A 188 19.53 5.30 -3.31
CA LEU A 188 19.98 4.02 -2.73
C LEU A 188 21.15 4.16 -1.74
N ARG A 189 21.84 5.31 -1.68
CA ARG A 189 22.87 5.56 -0.64
C ARG A 189 22.25 5.72 0.75
N CYS A 190 20.95 6.01 0.83
CA CYS A 190 20.20 6.09 2.07
C CYS A 190 19.60 4.75 2.50
N TYR A 191 19.73 3.68 1.70
CA TYR A 191 19.15 2.38 1.96
C TYR A 191 20.25 1.34 2.26
N SER A 192 20.25 0.79 3.47
CA SER A 192 21.06 -0.39 3.81
C SER A 192 20.21 -1.64 3.57
N GLU A 193 20.47 -2.31 2.45
CA GLU A 193 19.69 -3.47 2.01
C GLU A 193 19.78 -4.63 3.01
N GLU A 194 20.98 -5.00 3.46
CA GLU A 194 21.15 -6.11 4.40
C GLU A 194 20.45 -5.84 5.74
N GLN A 195 20.50 -4.59 6.22
CA GLN A 195 19.84 -4.20 7.46
C GLN A 195 18.32 -4.24 7.31
N ALA A 196 17.78 -3.71 6.20
CA ALA A 196 16.36 -3.71 5.94
C ALA A 196 15.81 -5.14 5.79
N ILE A 197 16.48 -6.00 5.03
CA ILE A 197 16.12 -7.42 4.89
C ILE A 197 16.11 -8.10 6.26
N THR A 198 17.18 -7.96 7.05
CA THR A 198 17.26 -8.58 8.38
C THR A 198 16.12 -8.12 9.30
N LYS A 199 15.81 -6.81 9.31
CA LYS A 199 14.69 -6.25 10.08
C LYS A 199 13.34 -6.83 9.63
N ILE A 200 13.12 -6.94 8.33
CA ILE A 200 11.86 -7.45 7.77
C ILE A 200 11.72 -8.95 8.06
N GLU A 201 12.75 -9.75 7.84
CA GLU A 201 12.73 -11.19 8.11
C GLU A 201 12.42 -11.48 9.58
N ALA A 202 13.12 -10.80 10.50
CA ALA A 202 12.87 -10.92 11.94
C ALA A 202 11.44 -10.49 12.30
N PHE A 203 10.92 -9.44 11.65
CA PHE A 203 9.54 -8.99 11.88
C PHE A 203 8.51 -10.04 11.42
N ILE A 204 8.69 -10.63 10.23
CA ILE A 204 7.80 -11.68 9.74
C ILE A 204 7.87 -12.95 10.62
N GLU A 205 9.05 -13.31 11.13
CA GLU A 205 9.20 -14.41 12.08
C GLU A 205 8.41 -14.14 13.38
N GLN A 206 8.52 -12.93 13.93
CA GLN A 206 7.75 -12.50 15.12
C GLN A 206 6.23 -12.54 14.89
N LEU A 207 5.75 -12.24 13.69
CA LEU A 207 4.33 -12.39 13.35
C LEU A 207 3.89 -13.87 13.40
N GLY A 208 4.80 -14.79 13.05
CA GLY A 208 4.56 -16.23 13.12
C GLY A 208 4.46 -16.77 14.55
N GLU A 209 5.26 -16.26 15.48
CA GLU A 209 5.19 -16.65 16.91
C GLU A 209 3.93 -16.13 17.62
N ARG A 210 3.29 -15.10 17.07
CA ARG A 210 2.06 -14.50 17.61
C ARG A 210 0.76 -15.19 17.16
N LYS A 211 0.82 -16.00 16.09
CA LYS A 211 -0.32 -16.78 15.58
C LYS A 211 -0.42 -18.12 16.29
#